data_AF-A0A4P6F801-F1
#
_entry.id   AF-A0A4P6F801-F1
#
_cell.length_a   1.000
_cell.length_b   1.000
_cell.length_c   1.000
_cell.angle_alpha   90.00
_cell.angle_beta   90.00
_cell.angle_gamma   90.00
#
_symmetry.space_group_name_H-M   'P 1'
#
loop_
_entity.id
_entity.type
_entity.pdbx_description
1 polymer ?
#
loop_
_entity_poly.entity_id
_entity_poly.type
_entity_poly.pdbx_seq_one_letter_code
_entity_poly.pdbx_strand_id
1 'polypeptide(L)'
;MPPGPSAAPGRPVDPSPTTGPTVDHGPALESATWGEREGGRSLIVVPAPWVRTSGDLAAVDALWAEVLAVHPDADTPGMEDQLVCHALGAPDKDTWNLEPWRPDVGLVAVLQARCNPR
;
A
#
# COMPACT_ATOMS: atom_id res chain seq x y z
N MET A 1 30.11 44.08 25.71
CA MET A 1 29.17 43.09 25.14
C MET A 1 27.92 43.08 26.01
N PRO A 2 26.74 43.46 25.51
CA PRO A 2 25.50 43.31 26.27
C PRO A 2 25.06 41.83 26.28
N PRO A 3 24.38 41.34 27.34
CA PRO A 3 23.79 40.01 27.34
C PRO A 3 22.56 39.97 26.41
N GLY A 4 22.44 38.87 25.65
CA GLY A 4 21.31 38.64 24.74
C GLY A 4 20.00 38.28 25.46
N PRO A 5 18.84 38.44 24.79
CA PRO A 5 17.55 38.13 25.40
C PRO A 5 17.36 36.62 25.58
N SER A 6 16.84 36.25 26.76
CA SER A 6 16.44 34.87 27.09
C SER A 6 15.18 34.50 26.32
N ALA A 7 15.21 33.40 25.56
CA ALA A 7 14.03 32.85 24.90
C ALA A 7 13.06 32.23 25.92
N ALA A 8 11.76 32.50 25.77
CA ALA A 8 10.71 31.81 26.52
C ALA A 8 10.41 30.44 25.88
N PRO A 9 10.01 29.42 26.66
CA PRO A 9 9.64 28.13 26.10
C PRO A 9 8.31 28.24 25.32
N GLY A 10 8.29 27.69 24.10
CA GLY A 10 7.08 27.56 23.30
C GLY A 10 6.08 26.61 23.96
N ARG A 11 4.79 26.95 23.91
CA ARG A 11 3.70 26.05 24.35
C ARG A 11 3.66 24.79 23.48
N PRO A 12 3.43 23.60 24.07
CA PRO A 12 3.13 22.42 23.28
C PRO A 12 1.79 22.62 22.55
N VAL A 13 1.78 22.36 21.25
CA VAL A 13 0.55 22.25 20.46
C VAL A 13 0.06 20.82 20.60
N ASP A 14 -1.13 20.65 21.15
CA ASP A 14 -1.80 19.35 21.27
C ASP A 14 -2.53 19.04 19.95
N PRO A 15 -2.22 17.94 19.24
CA PRO A 15 -2.93 17.59 18.01
C PRO A 15 -4.31 17.02 18.38
N SER A 16 -5.35 17.85 18.31
CA SER A 16 -6.73 17.37 18.40
C SER A 16 -7.08 16.53 17.17
N PRO A 17 -7.56 15.28 17.30
CA PRO A 17 -8.04 14.51 16.15
C PRO A 17 -9.34 15.14 15.64
N THR A 18 -9.33 15.59 14.38
CA THR A 18 -10.55 16.01 13.70
C THR A 18 -11.29 14.75 13.25
N THR A 19 -12.29 14.31 14.01
CA THR A 19 -13.20 13.25 13.58
C THR A 19 -14.18 13.81 12.56
N GLY A 20 -13.79 13.80 11.28
CA GLY A 20 -14.72 13.91 10.17
C GLY A 20 -15.56 12.63 10.01
N PRO A 21 -16.65 12.66 9.24
CA PRO A 21 -17.42 11.45 8.96
C PRO A 21 -16.56 10.47 8.14
N THR A 22 -16.30 9.28 8.69
CA THR A 22 -15.71 8.17 7.94
C THR A 22 -16.77 7.65 6.97
N VAL A 23 -16.54 7.84 5.67
CA VAL A 23 -17.34 7.16 4.65
C VAL A 23 -16.92 5.69 4.65
N ASP A 24 -17.88 4.80 4.92
CA ASP A 24 -17.66 3.36 4.76
C ASP A 24 -17.70 3.02 3.27
N HIS A 25 -16.54 2.69 2.70
CA HIS A 25 -16.40 2.31 1.30
C HIS A 25 -16.67 0.82 1.05
N GLY A 26 -16.99 0.04 2.10
CA GLY A 26 -17.04 -1.41 2.03
C GLY A 26 -15.63 -2.04 2.02
N PRO A 27 -15.52 -3.35 1.73
CA PRO A 27 -14.24 -4.04 1.72
C PRO A 27 -13.31 -3.46 0.64
N ALA A 28 -12.02 -3.44 0.95
CA ALA A 28 -10.96 -3.06 0.03
C ALA A 28 -10.62 -4.21 -0.94
N LEU A 29 -10.78 -5.46 -0.50
CA LEU A 29 -10.52 -6.68 -1.26
C LEU A 29 -11.82 -7.32 -1.76
N GLU A 30 -11.96 -7.48 -3.08
CA GLU A 30 -13.05 -8.28 -3.64
C GLU A 30 -12.72 -9.77 -3.64
N SER A 31 -11.50 -10.14 -4.06
CA SER A 31 -11.00 -11.50 -3.96
C SER A 31 -9.46 -11.55 -4.06
N ALA A 32 -8.87 -12.60 -3.49
CA ALA A 32 -7.47 -12.94 -3.70
C ALA A 32 -7.37 -14.45 -3.88
N THR A 33 -6.70 -14.92 -4.94
CA THR A 33 -6.58 -16.36 -5.21
C THR A 33 -5.18 -16.70 -5.69
N TRP A 34 -4.57 -17.72 -5.08
CA TRP A 34 -3.30 -18.26 -5.54
C TRP A 34 -3.46 -19.00 -6.86
N GLY A 35 -2.53 -18.78 -7.79
CA GLY A 35 -2.44 -19.48 -9.06
C GLY A 35 -1.04 -19.35 -9.68
N GLU A 36 -0.91 -19.70 -10.96
CA GLU A 36 0.34 -19.55 -11.72
C GLU A 36 0.23 -18.42 -12.73
N ARG A 37 1.22 -17.52 -12.78
CA ARG A 37 1.35 -16.39 -13.73
C ARG A 37 2.82 -16.15 -14.03
N GLU A 38 3.13 -15.64 -15.24
CA GLU A 38 4.44 -15.15 -15.71
C GLU A 38 5.73 -15.98 -15.43
N GLY A 39 5.66 -17.13 -14.77
CA GLY A 39 6.83 -17.90 -14.36
C GLY A 39 6.72 -18.61 -13.00
N GLY A 40 5.70 -18.32 -12.18
CA GLY A 40 5.53 -19.01 -10.90
C GLY A 40 4.25 -18.69 -10.13
N ARG A 41 4.18 -19.25 -8.92
CA ARG A 41 3.10 -19.03 -7.97
C ARG A 41 2.88 -17.53 -7.76
N SER A 42 1.64 -17.09 -7.88
CA SER A 42 1.23 -15.69 -7.85
C SER A 42 -0.11 -15.55 -7.12
N LEU A 43 -0.24 -14.55 -6.27
CA LEU A 43 -1.51 -14.17 -5.67
C LEU A 43 -2.20 -13.17 -6.60
N ILE A 44 -3.32 -13.56 -7.18
CA ILE A 44 -4.12 -12.70 -8.05
C ILE A 44 -5.09 -11.93 -7.16
N VAL A 45 -4.82 -10.65 -6.94
CA VAL A 45 -5.62 -9.74 -6.12
C VAL A 45 -6.59 -8.98 -7.02
N VAL A 46 -7.87 -8.98 -6.65
CA VAL A 46 -8.93 -8.16 -7.23
C VAL A 46 -9.29 -7.10 -6.21
N PRO A 47 -8.75 -5.87 -6.33
CA PRO A 47 -9.08 -4.76 -5.44
C PRO A 47 -10.48 -4.24 -5.73
N ALA A 48 -11.14 -3.63 -4.75
CA ALA A 48 -12.37 -2.90 -4.99
C ALA A 48 -12.12 -1.66 -5.89
N PRO A 49 -13.10 -1.23 -6.71
CA PRO A 49 -12.95 -0.08 -7.60
C PRO A 49 -12.50 1.19 -6.88
N TRP A 50 -13.02 1.43 -5.67
CA TRP A 50 -12.67 2.62 -4.89
C TRP A 50 -11.18 2.64 -4.51
N VAL A 51 -10.57 1.47 -4.26
CA VAL A 51 -9.13 1.37 -4.01
C VAL A 51 -8.35 1.76 -5.27
N ARG A 52 -8.73 1.20 -6.43
CA ARG A 52 -8.08 1.49 -7.72
C ARG A 52 -8.13 2.98 -8.09
N THR A 53 -9.24 3.66 -7.78
CA THR A 53 -9.44 5.06 -8.16
C THR A 53 -9.03 6.08 -7.09
N SER A 54 -8.75 5.64 -5.87
CA SER A 54 -8.47 6.55 -4.74
C SER A 54 -7.20 7.39 -4.95
N GLY A 55 -6.15 6.77 -5.50
CA GLY A 55 -4.79 7.33 -5.50
C GLY A 55 -4.21 7.53 -4.09
N ASP A 56 -4.81 6.92 -3.06
CA ASP A 56 -4.44 7.09 -1.66
C ASP A 56 -3.76 5.82 -1.12
N LEU A 57 -2.62 5.99 -0.45
CA LEU A 57 -1.90 4.89 0.19
C LEU A 57 -2.72 4.29 1.34
N ALA A 58 -3.58 5.06 2.03
CA ALA A 58 -4.44 4.51 3.06
C ALA A 58 -5.44 3.46 2.52
N ALA A 59 -5.88 3.60 1.27
CA ALA A 59 -6.71 2.60 0.61
C ALA A 59 -5.91 1.33 0.28
N VAL A 60 -4.64 1.48 -0.07
CA VAL A 60 -3.73 0.37 -0.33
C VAL A 60 -3.37 -0.37 0.97
N ASP A 61 -3.16 0.34 2.07
CA ASP A 61 -2.92 -0.24 3.40
C ASP A 61 -4.12 -1.07 3.87
N ALA A 62 -5.34 -0.56 3.65
CA ALA A 62 -6.57 -1.30 3.94
C ALA A 62 -6.68 -2.58 3.09
N LEU A 63 -6.38 -2.48 1.79
CA LEU A 63 -6.34 -3.64 0.89
C LEU A 63 -5.30 -4.67 1.36
N TRP A 64 -4.10 -4.23 1.73
CA TRP A 64 -3.04 -5.12 2.19
C TRP A 64 -3.44 -5.86 3.46
N ALA A 65 -4.02 -5.15 4.44
CA ALA A 65 -4.54 -5.75 5.65
C ALA A 65 -5.61 -6.82 5.39
N GLU A 66 -6.54 -6.56 4.46
CA GLU A 66 -7.55 -7.54 4.06
C GLU A 66 -6.96 -8.73 3.30
N VAL A 67 -5.95 -8.51 2.44
CA VAL A 67 -5.20 -9.59 1.79
C VAL A 67 -4.57 -10.51 2.81
N LEU A 68 -3.87 -9.97 3.82
CA LEU A 68 -3.22 -10.77 4.87
C LEU A 68 -4.21 -11.47 5.80
N ALA A 69 -5.40 -10.89 5.99
CA ALA A 69 -6.47 -11.55 6.74
C ALA A 69 -6.97 -12.83 6.06
N VAL A 70 -6.99 -12.86 4.72
CA VAL A 70 -7.42 -14.03 3.92
C VAL A 70 -6.25 -14.98 3.62
N HIS A 71 -5.08 -14.42 3.29
CA HIS A 71 -3.86 -15.14 2.90
C HIS A 71 -2.68 -14.67 3.75
N PRO A 72 -2.54 -15.15 4.99
CA PRO A 72 -1.41 -14.76 5.84
C PRO A 72 -0.07 -15.23 5.28
N ASP A 73 -0.06 -16.21 4.37
CA ASP A 73 1.13 -16.66 3.65
C ASP A 73 1.58 -15.71 2.53
N ALA A 74 0.83 -14.64 2.27
CA ALA A 74 1.20 -13.57 1.35
C ALA A 74 2.22 -12.59 1.95
N ASP A 75 2.41 -12.58 3.27
CA ASP A 75 3.40 -11.74 3.97
C ASP A 75 4.82 -12.26 3.72
N THR A 76 5.31 -12.03 2.50
CA THR A 76 6.66 -12.38 2.07
C THR A 76 7.34 -11.13 1.49
N PRO A 77 8.68 -11.04 1.57
CA PRO A 77 9.42 -9.86 1.14
C PRO A 77 9.05 -9.41 -0.28
N GLY A 78 8.80 -8.11 -0.45
CA GLY A 78 8.49 -7.48 -1.73
C GLY A 78 7.04 -7.62 -2.24
N MET A 79 6.18 -8.41 -1.59
CA MET A 79 4.77 -8.53 -2.02
C MET A 79 3.98 -7.22 -1.83
N GLU A 80 4.16 -6.54 -0.69
CA GLU A 80 3.50 -5.25 -0.42
C GLU A 80 3.98 -4.17 -1.39
N ASP A 81 5.29 -4.11 -1.66
CA ASP A 81 5.87 -3.18 -2.65
C ASP A 81 5.29 -3.40 -4.05
N GLN A 82 5.04 -4.66 -4.44
CA GLN A 82 4.35 -4.98 -5.69
C GLN A 82 2.90 -4.47 -5.67
N LEU A 83 2.17 -4.63 -4.57
CA LEU A 83 0.81 -4.15 -4.42
C LEU A 83 0.72 -2.63 -4.54
N VAL A 84 1.58 -1.91 -3.82
CA VAL A 84 1.70 -0.45 -3.90
C VAL A 84 2.06 -0.02 -5.32
N CYS A 85 2.99 -0.72 -5.97
CA CYS A 85 3.33 -0.42 -7.36
C CYS A 85 2.11 -0.54 -8.28
N HIS A 86 1.32 -1.61 -8.18
CA HIS A 86 0.15 -1.78 -9.03
C HIS A 86 -0.91 -0.70 -8.79
N ALA A 87 -1.14 -0.31 -7.53
CA ALA A 87 -2.06 0.78 -7.21
C ALA A 87 -1.64 2.12 -7.84
N LEU A 88 -0.34 2.40 -7.90
CA LEU A 88 0.18 3.66 -8.45
C LEU A 88 0.41 3.62 -9.98
N GLY A 89 0.88 2.49 -10.49
CA GLY A 89 1.40 2.34 -11.85
C GLY A 89 0.52 1.52 -12.78
N ALA A 90 -0.48 0.80 -12.26
CA ALA A 90 -1.43 0.01 -13.05
C ALA A 90 -2.87 0.03 -12.48
N PRO A 91 -3.42 1.20 -12.07
CA PRO A 91 -4.74 1.27 -11.43
C PRO A 91 -5.89 0.83 -12.34
N ASP A 92 -5.73 0.94 -13.66
CA ASP A 92 -6.76 0.55 -14.64
C ASP A 92 -6.92 -0.97 -14.80
N LYS A 93 -6.03 -1.77 -14.20
CA LYS A 93 -6.13 -3.24 -14.26
C LYS A 93 -7.12 -3.74 -13.23
N ASP A 94 -8.02 -4.64 -13.65
CA ASP A 94 -8.97 -5.30 -12.76
C ASP A 94 -8.29 -6.25 -11.77
N THR A 95 -7.12 -6.79 -12.13
CA THR A 95 -6.37 -7.74 -11.31
C THR A 95 -4.90 -7.38 -11.22
N TRP A 96 -4.32 -7.59 -10.05
CA TRP A 96 -2.90 -7.39 -9.76
C TRP A 96 -2.27 -8.69 -9.27
N ASN A 97 -1.18 -9.12 -9.91
CA ASN A 97 -0.46 -10.32 -9.50
C ASN A 97 0.65 -9.92 -8.53
N LEU A 98 0.68 -10.56 -7.36
CA LEU A 98 1.78 -10.46 -6.40
C LEU A 98 2.57 -11.77 -6.45
N GLU A 99 3.85 -11.68 -6.73
CA GLU A 99 4.69 -12.80 -7.09
C GLU A 99 5.84 -12.96 -6.08
N PRO A 100 5.73 -13.89 -5.11
CA PRO A 100 6.73 -14.07 -4.06
C PRO A 100 8.10 -14.57 -4.58
N TRP A 101 8.18 -15.00 -5.84
CA TRP A 101 9.43 -15.43 -6.48
C TRP A 101 10.19 -14.27 -7.12
N ARG A 102 9.60 -13.08 -7.22
CA ARG A 102 10.32 -11.88 -7.68
C ARG A 102 11.29 -11.40 -6.60
N PRO A 103 12.43 -10.82 -6.99
CA PRO A 103 13.37 -10.29 -6.01
C PRO A 103 12.77 -9.10 -5.26
N ASP A 104 13.00 -9.09 -3.95
CA ASP A 104 12.76 -7.93 -3.11
C ASP A 104 13.84 -6.87 -3.38
N VAL A 105 13.47 -5.88 -4.19
CA VAL A 105 14.35 -4.77 -4.63
C VAL A 105 13.94 -3.44 -4.01
N GLY A 106 12.91 -3.44 -3.15
CA GLY A 106 12.29 -2.23 -2.61
C GLY A 106 11.38 -1.48 -3.60
N LEU A 107 10.38 -0.79 -3.07
CA LEU A 107 9.34 -0.07 -3.84
C LEU A 107 9.85 0.78 -5.01
N VAL A 108 10.91 1.56 -4.80
CA VAL A 108 11.45 2.46 -5.84
C VAL A 108 11.92 1.66 -7.07
N ALA A 109 12.59 0.53 -6.86
CA ALA A 109 13.06 -0.31 -7.95
C ALA A 109 11.90 -1.08 -8.62
N VAL A 110 10.90 -1.51 -7.84
CA VAL A 110 9.66 -2.11 -8.38
C VAL A 110 8.93 -1.12 -9.32
N LEU A 111 8.80 0.14 -8.91
CA LEU A 111 8.21 1.22 -9.73
C LEU A 111 9.03 1.48 -11.01
N GLN A 112 10.36 1.57 -10.91
CA GLN A 112 11.24 1.73 -12.07
C GLN A 112 11.12 0.56 -13.05
N ALA A 113 10.90 -0.66 -12.54
CA ALA A 113 10.65 -1.86 -13.32
C ALA A 113 9.20 -1.99 -13.82
N ARG A 114 8.37 -0.94 -13.68
CA ARG A 114 6.96 -0.92 -14.11
C ARG A 114 6.15 -2.07 -13.49
N CYS A 115 6.34 -2.28 -12.20
CA CYS A 115 5.67 -3.31 -11.39
C CYS A 115 5.98 -4.75 -11.82
N ASN A 116 7.11 -4.96 -12.50
CA ASN A 116 7.58 -6.28 -12.94
C ASN A 116 9.11 -6.38 -12.76
N PRO A 117 9.63 -6.34 -11.50
CA PRO A 117 11.06 -6.49 -11.24
C PRO A 117 11.53 -7.88 -11.70
N ARG A 118 12.77 -7.93 -12.20
CA ARG A 118 13.44 -9.13 -12.74
C ARG A 118 14.49 -9.64 -11.78
#